data_AF-A0A8T4S3I4-F1
#
_entry.id   AF-A0A8T4S3I4-F1
#
_cell.length_a   1.000
_cell.length_b   1.000
_cell.length_c   1.000
_cell.angle_alpha   90.00
_cell.angle_beta   90.00
_cell.angle_gamma   90.00
#
_symmetry.space_group_name_H-M   'P 1'
#
loop_
_entity.id
_entity.type
_entity.pdbx_description
1 polymer ?
#
loop_
_entity_poly.entity_id
_entity_poly.type
_entity_poly.pdbx_seq_one_letter_code
_entity_poly.pdbx_strand_id
1 'polypeptide(L)'
;MQDYIGSCIEKHGNEAIELILKQGGKIDPGFYYYFNDNKLNYICYSDDLSPCERKIPFISKMFEDEMKSYLELKLPSCIDLDAIRNEGYSVQEVQMNADVDVLEYSVVVNLNYPVTISKGNSSIEEDKFTRTFDAPLGRIAEISKDVVDSEIAYGEFFNQIYEVRHPEVTVKSYGPVNVEVYTVSLRNYDYEFQFAVRSWA
;
A
#
# COMPACT_ATOMS: atom_id res chain seq x y z
N MET A 1 -21.15 13.65 -8.50
CA MET A 1 -20.85 12.93 -7.24
C MET A 1 -19.84 11.83 -7.47
N GLN A 2 -20.10 10.91 -8.40
CA GLN A 2 -19.16 9.85 -8.81
C GLN A 2 -17.75 10.38 -9.11
N ASP A 3 -17.61 11.43 -9.94
CA ASP A 3 -16.29 12.00 -10.24
C ASP A 3 -15.63 12.70 -9.04
N TYR A 4 -16.42 13.37 -8.20
CA TYR A 4 -15.93 14.06 -7.02
C TYR A 4 -15.35 13.09 -5.98
N ILE A 5 -16.13 12.09 -5.56
CA ILE A 5 -15.69 11.06 -4.62
C ILE A 5 -14.59 10.20 -5.24
N GLY A 6 -14.73 9.88 -6.53
CA GLY A 6 -13.72 9.16 -7.29
C GLY A 6 -12.36 9.86 -7.32
N SER A 7 -12.34 11.20 -7.43
CA SER A 7 -11.09 11.98 -7.37
C SER A 7 -10.47 11.98 -5.97
N CYS A 8 -11.28 11.92 -4.91
CA CYS A 8 -10.80 11.77 -3.54
C CYS A 8 -10.13 10.41 -3.31
N ILE A 9 -10.77 9.34 -3.81
CA ILE A 9 -10.20 7.99 -3.77
C ILE A 9 -8.90 7.94 -4.57
N GLU A 10 -8.89 8.49 -5.78
CA GLU A 10 -7.71 8.50 -6.64
C GLU A 10 -6.52 9.24 -5.99
N LYS A 11 -6.75 10.44 -5.44
CA LYS A 11 -5.72 11.20 -4.75
C LYS A 11 -5.14 10.42 -3.56
N HIS A 12 -5.99 10.03 -2.62
CA HIS A 12 -5.52 9.42 -1.38
C HIS A 12 -5.08 7.96 -1.56
N GLY A 13 -5.58 7.27 -2.58
CA GLY A 13 -5.11 5.94 -2.97
C GLY A 13 -3.69 5.98 -3.52
N ASN A 14 -3.39 6.95 -4.41
CA ASN A 14 -2.01 7.16 -4.89
C ASN A 14 -1.06 7.56 -3.75
N GLU A 15 -1.48 8.45 -2.86
CA GLU A 15 -0.70 8.81 -1.66
C GLU A 15 -0.40 7.58 -0.77
N ALA A 16 -1.40 6.71 -0.55
CA ALA A 16 -1.22 5.48 0.24
C ALA A 16 -0.24 4.50 -0.43
N ILE A 17 -0.37 4.28 -1.75
CA ILE A 17 0.53 3.43 -2.54
C ILE A 17 1.97 3.94 -2.41
N GLU A 18 2.19 5.24 -2.58
CA GLU A 18 3.52 5.84 -2.49
C GLU A 18 4.14 5.65 -1.10
N LEU A 19 3.37 5.88 -0.03
CA LEU A 19 3.83 5.72 1.35
C LEU A 19 4.19 4.25 1.67
N ILE A 20 3.32 3.30 1.27
CA ILE A 20 3.57 1.87 1.44
C ILE A 20 4.86 1.46 0.73
N LEU A 21 5.03 1.91 -0.52
CA LEU A 21 6.20 1.59 -1.33
C LEU A 21 7.50 2.12 -0.69
N LYS A 22 7.45 3.35 -0.18
CA LYS A 22 8.63 4.02 0.41
C LYS A 22 8.97 3.56 1.82
N GLN A 23 8.07 2.91 2.55
CA GLN A 23 8.24 2.67 3.99
C GLN A 23 8.21 1.19 4.39
N GLY A 24 8.52 0.27 3.48
CA GLY A 24 8.53 -1.17 3.78
C GLY A 24 7.15 -1.75 4.03
N GLY A 25 6.12 -1.09 3.50
CA GLY A 25 4.76 -1.61 3.44
C GLY A 25 3.83 -1.10 4.52
N LYS A 26 4.35 -0.38 5.52
CA LYS A 26 3.56 0.27 6.57
C LYS A 26 3.63 1.78 6.45
N ILE A 27 2.48 2.45 6.57
CA ILE A 27 2.38 3.92 6.42
C ILE A 27 2.90 4.67 7.67
N ASP A 28 2.93 4.03 8.83
CA ASP A 28 3.66 4.55 10.00
C ASP A 28 4.30 3.40 10.78
N PRO A 29 5.51 2.96 10.39
CA PRO A 29 6.14 1.81 11.02
C PRO A 29 6.61 2.19 12.43
N GLY A 30 6.10 1.48 13.44
CA GLY A 30 6.59 1.61 14.82
C GLY A 30 7.98 1.00 15.05
N PHE A 31 8.37 0.03 14.22
CA PHE A 31 9.67 -0.64 14.27
C PHE A 31 10.34 -0.57 12.88
N TYR A 32 11.42 0.20 12.78
CA TYR A 32 11.96 0.59 11.47
C TYR A 32 13.47 0.77 11.44
N TYR A 33 14.01 0.75 10.24
CA TYR A 33 15.35 1.22 9.88
C TYR A 33 15.25 2.57 9.16
N TYR A 34 16.16 3.51 9.41
CA TYR A 34 16.15 4.81 8.74
C TYR A 34 17.05 4.80 7.51
N PHE A 35 16.48 5.05 6.33
CA PHE A 35 17.20 5.02 5.06
C PHE A 35 16.66 6.08 4.09
N ASN A 36 17.53 6.94 3.57
CA ASN A 36 17.20 8.02 2.63
C ASN A 36 15.95 8.82 3.04
N ASP A 37 15.94 9.31 4.29
CA ASP A 37 14.85 10.07 4.91
C ASP A 37 13.52 9.32 5.12
N ASN A 38 13.49 8.01 4.84
CA ASN A 38 12.33 7.16 5.04
C ASN A 38 12.52 6.24 6.26
N LYS A 39 11.40 5.95 6.95
CA LYS A 39 11.33 4.88 7.94
C LYS A 39 10.95 3.59 7.23
N LEU A 40 11.88 2.67 7.08
CA LEU A 40 11.66 1.38 6.45
C LEU A 40 11.22 0.36 7.49
N ASN A 41 10.01 -0.17 7.35
CA ASN A 41 9.56 -1.30 8.16
C ASN A 41 10.49 -2.52 7.96
N TYR A 42 10.81 -3.20 9.05
CA TYR A 42 11.48 -4.49 8.99
C TYR A 42 10.46 -5.58 8.61
N ILE A 43 10.70 -6.27 7.49
CA ILE A 43 9.87 -7.40 7.07
C ILE A 43 10.43 -8.73 7.62
N CYS A 44 11.75 -8.78 7.82
CA CYS A 44 12.44 -9.87 8.48
C CYS A 44 13.46 -9.32 9.47
N TYR A 45 13.53 -9.88 10.67
CA TYR A 45 14.39 -9.34 11.72
C TYR A 45 14.89 -10.40 12.69
N SER A 46 16.20 -10.35 13.01
CA SER A 46 16.85 -11.03 14.13
C SER A 46 17.55 -10.04 15.07
N ASP A 47 17.60 -10.36 16.36
CA ASP A 47 18.39 -9.61 17.36
C ASP A 47 19.84 -10.09 17.46
N ASP A 48 20.13 -11.32 17.00
CA ASP A 48 21.43 -11.98 17.06
C ASP A 48 21.92 -12.42 15.67
N LEU A 49 23.12 -13.01 15.61
CA LEU A 49 23.72 -13.55 14.38
C LEU A 49 23.06 -14.89 13.99
N SER A 50 21.76 -14.85 13.74
CA SER A 50 20.93 -16.00 13.40
C SER A 50 20.01 -15.65 12.21
N PRO A 51 19.36 -16.65 11.59
CA PRO A 51 18.41 -16.36 10.52
C PRO A 51 17.29 -15.47 11.05
N CYS A 52 16.95 -14.45 10.27
CA CYS A 52 15.88 -13.53 10.62
C CYS A 52 14.53 -14.24 10.74
N GLU A 53 13.65 -13.71 11.59
CA GLU A 53 12.29 -14.20 11.67
C GLU A 53 11.38 -13.32 10.81
N ARG A 54 10.50 -13.96 10.03
CA ARG A 54 9.48 -13.25 9.27
C ARG A 54 8.56 -12.49 10.22
N LYS A 55 8.54 -11.16 10.11
CA LYS A 55 7.64 -10.30 10.90
C LYS A 55 6.30 -10.06 10.21
N ILE A 56 6.24 -10.19 8.88
CA ILE A 56 5.03 -10.01 8.07
C ILE A 56 4.73 -11.29 7.28
N PRO A 57 3.79 -12.15 7.73
CA PRO A 57 3.46 -13.40 7.05
C PRO A 57 2.93 -13.24 5.62
N PHE A 58 2.09 -12.21 5.41
CA PHE A 58 1.39 -11.93 4.15
C PHE A 58 1.56 -10.45 3.77
N ILE A 59 2.53 -10.17 2.91
CA ILE A 59 2.89 -8.79 2.53
C ILE A 59 1.74 -8.11 1.76
N SER A 60 1.08 -8.82 0.84
CA SER A 60 -0.08 -8.27 0.12
C SER A 60 -1.21 -7.88 1.06
N LYS A 61 -1.52 -8.73 2.04
CA LYS A 61 -2.56 -8.43 3.03
C LYS A 61 -2.21 -7.21 3.88
N MET A 62 -0.94 -7.06 4.26
CA MET A 62 -0.47 -5.85 4.93
C MET A 62 -0.69 -4.61 4.07
N PHE A 63 -0.41 -4.65 2.77
CA PHE A 63 -0.66 -3.51 1.88
C PHE A 63 -2.15 -3.15 1.83
N GLU A 64 -3.05 -4.14 1.68
CA GLU A 64 -4.50 -3.93 1.72
C GLU A 64 -4.96 -3.24 3.01
N ASP A 65 -4.51 -3.75 4.16
CA ASP A 65 -4.94 -3.27 5.46
C ASP A 65 -4.42 -1.85 5.74
N GLU A 66 -3.20 -1.52 5.32
CA GLU A 66 -2.61 -0.20 5.46
C GLU A 66 -3.28 0.82 4.53
N MET A 67 -3.53 0.46 3.26
CA MET A 67 -4.28 1.31 2.32
C MET A 67 -5.70 1.57 2.82
N LYS A 68 -6.41 0.53 3.25
CA LYS A 68 -7.75 0.63 3.82
C LYS A 68 -7.77 1.62 4.99
N SER A 69 -6.92 1.40 5.98
CA SER A 69 -6.85 2.23 7.18
C SER A 69 -6.54 3.70 6.84
N TYR A 70 -5.66 3.92 5.87
CA TYR A 70 -5.32 5.26 5.41
C TYR A 70 -6.50 5.96 4.72
N LEU A 71 -7.18 5.25 3.81
CA LEU A 71 -8.33 5.79 3.07
C LEU A 71 -9.49 6.12 4.01
N GLU A 72 -9.82 5.23 4.95
CA GLU A 72 -10.88 5.49 5.94
C GLU A 72 -10.58 6.71 6.82
N LEU A 73 -9.30 7.01 7.05
CA LEU A 73 -8.89 8.22 7.78
C LEU A 73 -8.96 9.48 6.90
N LYS A 74 -8.60 9.40 5.62
CA LYS A 74 -8.43 10.57 4.74
C LYS A 74 -9.68 10.97 3.99
N LEU A 75 -10.48 10.01 3.53
CA LEU A 75 -11.66 10.27 2.71
C LEU A 75 -12.70 11.18 3.38
N PRO A 76 -12.97 11.09 4.70
CA PRO A 76 -13.89 12.03 5.36
C PRO A 76 -13.46 13.49 5.24
N SER A 77 -12.15 13.76 5.22
CA SER A 77 -11.65 15.13 5.08
C SER A 77 -11.62 15.62 3.63
N CYS A 78 -11.68 14.70 2.66
CA CYS A 78 -11.69 15.03 1.24
C CYS A 78 -13.11 15.25 0.70
N ILE A 79 -14.06 14.46 1.19
CA ILE A 79 -15.46 14.50 0.79
C ILE A 79 -16.20 15.51 1.68
N ASP A 80 -16.26 16.76 1.21
CA ASP A 80 -16.99 17.84 1.83
C ASP A 80 -18.35 18.05 1.14
N LEU A 81 -19.42 17.65 1.83
CA LEU A 81 -20.80 17.83 1.37
C LEU A 81 -21.44 19.12 1.92
N ASP A 82 -20.72 19.95 2.69
CA ASP A 82 -21.26 21.18 3.26
C ASP A 82 -21.59 22.22 2.18
N ALA A 83 -20.83 22.26 1.08
CA ALA A 83 -21.17 23.08 -0.08
C ALA A 83 -22.58 22.75 -0.61
N ILE A 84 -22.92 21.45 -0.69
CA ILE A 84 -24.24 20.98 -1.13
C ILE A 84 -25.33 21.35 -0.11
N ARG A 85 -25.04 21.20 1.19
CA ARG A 85 -25.96 21.61 2.26
C ARG A 85 -26.25 23.11 2.22
N ASN A 86 -25.22 23.93 1.99
CA ASN A 86 -25.32 25.38 1.92
C ASN A 86 -26.14 25.88 0.71
N GLU A 87 -26.26 25.09 -0.35
CA GLU A 87 -27.17 25.34 -1.48
C GLU A 87 -28.64 24.97 -1.21
N GLY A 88 -28.97 24.57 0.02
CA GLY A 88 -30.32 24.25 0.48
C GLY A 88 -30.77 22.82 0.17
N TYR A 89 -29.83 21.90 -0.10
CA TYR A 89 -30.12 20.47 -0.20
C TYR A 89 -30.06 19.81 1.19
N SER A 90 -30.92 18.80 1.41
CA SER A 90 -30.79 17.91 2.55
C SER A 90 -29.91 16.73 2.15
N VAL A 91 -28.84 16.51 2.92
CA VAL A 91 -27.86 15.43 2.71
C VAL A 91 -27.93 14.47 3.88
N GLN A 92 -28.20 13.20 3.60
CA GLN A 92 -28.11 12.10 4.56
C GLN A 92 -26.97 11.20 4.13
N GLU A 93 -26.08 10.88 5.05
CA GLU A 93 -24.92 10.05 4.80
C GLU A 93 -24.77 9.00 5.90
N VAL A 94 -24.33 7.80 5.51
CA VAL A 94 -23.98 6.72 6.44
C VAL A 94 -22.46 6.65 6.57
N GLN A 95 -21.97 6.02 7.63
CA GLN A 95 -20.55 5.77 7.81
C GLN A 95 -19.94 5.09 6.57
N MET A 96 -18.86 5.67 6.06
CA MET A 96 -18.12 5.10 4.94
C MET A 96 -17.28 3.89 5.38
N ASN A 97 -17.10 2.95 4.45
CA ASN A 97 -16.24 1.78 4.63
C ASN A 97 -15.48 1.53 3.32
N ALA A 98 -14.15 1.45 3.41
CA ALA A 98 -13.30 1.15 2.27
C ALA A 98 -12.89 -0.32 2.29
N ASP A 99 -12.88 -0.93 1.12
CA ASP A 99 -12.33 -2.24 0.87
C ASP A 99 -11.28 -2.14 -0.22
N VAL A 100 -10.15 -2.82 -0.02
CA VAL A 100 -8.98 -2.72 -0.89
C VAL A 100 -8.53 -4.13 -1.24
N ASP A 101 -8.50 -4.43 -2.53
CA ASP A 101 -8.01 -5.68 -3.09
C ASP A 101 -6.69 -5.42 -3.82
N VAL A 102 -5.61 -6.08 -3.37
CA VAL A 102 -4.32 -6.04 -4.06
C VAL A 102 -4.23 -7.23 -5.02
N LEU A 103 -4.41 -6.96 -6.30
CA LEU A 103 -4.21 -7.92 -7.38
C LEU A 103 -2.74 -7.88 -7.85
N GLU A 104 -2.37 -8.81 -8.72
CA GLU A 104 -0.98 -8.95 -9.21
C GLU A 104 -0.43 -7.65 -9.80
N TYR A 105 -1.19 -7.02 -10.71
CA TYR A 105 -0.78 -5.82 -11.45
C TYR A 105 -1.66 -4.60 -11.21
N SER A 106 -2.62 -4.68 -10.29
CA SER A 106 -3.54 -3.57 -10.03
C SER A 106 -4.06 -3.59 -8.60
N VAL A 107 -4.47 -2.43 -8.10
CA VAL A 107 -5.17 -2.31 -6.82
C VAL A 107 -6.59 -1.83 -7.07
N VAL A 108 -7.58 -2.51 -6.50
CA VAL A 108 -8.99 -2.11 -6.59
C VAL A 108 -9.44 -1.56 -5.24
N VAL A 109 -9.99 -0.35 -5.24
CA VAL A 109 -10.59 0.26 -4.06
C VAL A 109 -12.09 0.36 -4.28
N ASN A 110 -12.84 -0.26 -3.38
CA ASN A 110 -14.29 -0.22 -3.33
C ASN A 110 -14.72 0.55 -2.09
N LEU A 111 -15.29 1.74 -2.28
CA LEU A 111 -15.86 2.55 -1.21
C LEU A 111 -17.38 2.32 -1.17
N ASN A 112 -17.85 1.82 -0.03
CA ASN A 112 -19.27 1.81 0.31
C ASN A 112 -19.57 3.05 1.16
N TYR A 113 -20.26 4.01 0.57
CA TYR A 113 -20.62 5.27 1.20
C TYR A 113 -22.02 5.70 0.72
N PRO A 114 -23.09 5.17 1.35
CA PRO A 114 -24.46 5.54 1.05
C PRO A 114 -24.72 7.02 1.36
N VAL A 115 -25.02 7.79 0.31
CA VAL A 115 -25.38 9.21 0.37
C VAL A 115 -26.70 9.44 -0.36
N THR A 116 -27.62 10.09 0.33
CA THR A 116 -28.91 10.55 -0.22
C THR A 116 -28.94 12.07 -0.20
N ILE A 117 -29.11 12.69 -1.38
CA ILE A 117 -29.24 14.14 -1.54
C ILE A 117 -30.65 14.45 -2.03
N SER A 118 -31.37 15.32 -1.32
CA SER A 118 -32.75 15.69 -1.66
C SER A 118 -33.01 17.20 -1.66
N LYS A 119 -33.89 17.65 -2.55
CA LYS A 119 -34.40 19.03 -2.63
C LYS A 119 -35.84 19.04 -3.13
N GLY A 120 -36.76 19.49 -2.26
CA GLY A 120 -38.20 19.39 -2.52
C GLY A 120 -38.62 17.94 -2.72
N ASN A 121 -39.18 17.61 -3.89
CA ASN A 121 -39.63 16.25 -4.23
C ASN A 121 -38.61 15.43 -5.01
N SER A 122 -37.40 15.97 -5.25
CA SER A 122 -36.33 15.25 -5.96
C SER A 122 -35.33 14.68 -4.97
N SER A 123 -34.92 13.43 -5.19
CA SER A 123 -33.89 12.72 -4.40
C SER A 123 -32.94 11.98 -5.33
N ILE A 124 -31.66 11.93 -4.98
CA ILE A 124 -30.60 11.17 -5.65
C ILE A 124 -29.90 10.33 -4.57
N GLU A 125 -29.71 9.05 -4.86
CA GLU A 125 -29.03 8.08 -3.98
C GLU A 125 -27.84 7.49 -4.72
N GLU A 126 -26.68 7.49 -4.07
CA GLU A 126 -25.45 6.87 -4.54
C GLU A 126 -24.81 6.13 -3.36
N ASP A 127 -24.32 4.91 -3.58
CA ASP A 127 -23.82 4.05 -2.49
C ASP A 127 -22.40 3.53 -2.73
N LYS A 128 -22.03 3.28 -3.99
CA LYS A 128 -20.78 2.60 -4.33
C LYS A 128 -19.92 3.44 -5.26
N PHE A 129 -18.64 3.49 -4.91
CA PHE A 129 -17.62 4.17 -5.69
C PHE A 129 -16.43 3.22 -5.83
N THR A 130 -16.01 2.96 -7.06
CA THR A 130 -14.87 2.08 -7.35
C THR A 130 -13.81 2.85 -8.11
N ARG A 131 -12.56 2.62 -7.72
CA ARG A 131 -11.37 3.07 -8.44
C ARG A 131 -10.36 1.93 -8.55
N THR A 132 -9.67 1.88 -9.68
CA THR A 132 -8.62 0.91 -9.95
C THR A 132 -7.34 1.65 -10.25
N PHE A 133 -6.26 1.22 -9.61
CA PHE A 133 -4.92 1.77 -9.76
C PHE A 133 -4.06 0.76 -10.53
N ASP A 134 -3.34 1.21 -11.55
CA ASP A 134 -2.36 0.41 -12.27
C ASP A 134 -1.04 0.34 -11.47
N ALA A 135 -1.10 -0.36 -10.33
CA ALA A 135 -0.01 -0.51 -9.39
C ALA A 135 0.23 -2.00 -9.11
N PRO A 136 1.44 -2.53 -9.37
CA PRO A 136 1.73 -3.96 -9.34
C PRO A 136 2.09 -4.43 -7.92
N LEU A 137 1.31 -3.99 -6.93
CA LEU A 137 1.61 -4.26 -5.53
C LEU A 137 1.56 -5.75 -5.18
N GLY A 138 0.70 -6.53 -5.84
CA GLY A 138 0.65 -7.97 -5.64
C GLY A 138 1.92 -8.67 -6.12
N ARG A 139 2.40 -8.33 -7.32
CA ARG A 139 3.66 -8.87 -7.86
C ARG A 139 4.86 -8.44 -7.02
N ILE A 140 4.90 -7.18 -6.58
CA ILE A 140 5.92 -6.67 -5.66
C ILE A 140 5.92 -7.48 -4.35
N ALA A 141 4.74 -7.70 -3.75
CA ALA A 141 4.61 -8.45 -2.51
C ALA A 141 5.12 -9.89 -2.64
N GLU A 142 4.86 -10.55 -3.78
CA GLU A 142 5.35 -11.89 -4.08
C GLU A 142 6.89 -11.92 -4.14
N ILE A 143 7.51 -11.00 -4.90
CA ILE A 143 8.97 -10.92 -5.02
C ILE A 143 9.61 -10.63 -3.66
N SER A 144 9.04 -9.71 -2.87
CA SER A 144 9.54 -9.41 -1.53
C SER A 144 9.44 -10.60 -0.58
N LYS A 145 8.41 -11.43 -0.72
CA LYS A 145 8.30 -12.68 0.02
C LYS A 145 9.42 -13.64 -0.38
N ASP A 146 9.74 -13.78 -1.67
CA ASP A 146 10.85 -14.64 -2.13
C ASP A 146 12.22 -14.16 -1.62
N VAL A 147 12.42 -12.83 -1.56
CA VAL A 147 13.61 -12.23 -0.94
C VAL A 147 13.71 -12.63 0.53
N VAL A 148 12.64 -12.39 1.30
CA VAL A 148 12.59 -12.74 2.72
C VAL A 148 12.79 -14.24 2.96
N ASP A 149 12.23 -15.09 2.09
CA ASP A 149 12.40 -16.54 2.22
C ASP A 149 13.85 -16.98 1.99
N SER A 150 14.55 -16.31 1.06
CA SER A 150 15.98 -16.57 0.81
C SER A 150 16.86 -16.06 1.96
N GLU A 151 16.54 -14.89 2.52
CA GLU A 151 17.20 -14.35 3.71
C GLU A 151 17.08 -15.31 4.92
N ILE A 152 15.88 -15.85 5.15
CA ILE A 152 15.64 -16.82 6.23
C ILE A 152 16.43 -18.12 5.98
N ALA A 153 16.47 -18.60 4.74
CA ALA A 153 17.05 -19.90 4.41
C ALA A 153 18.59 -19.87 4.27
N TYR A 154 19.13 -18.79 3.70
CA TYR A 154 20.51 -18.69 3.24
C TYR A 154 21.25 -17.46 3.76
N GLY A 155 20.53 -16.45 4.26
CA GLY A 155 21.11 -15.20 4.77
C GLY A 155 21.53 -14.20 3.71
N GLU A 156 21.18 -14.46 2.46
CA GLU A 156 21.35 -13.53 1.35
C GLU A 156 20.34 -13.86 0.24
N PHE A 157 19.99 -12.87 -0.58
CA PHE A 157 19.22 -13.07 -1.81
C PHE A 157 20.08 -12.94 -3.07
N PHE A 158 20.16 -14.02 -3.86
CA PHE A 158 20.92 -14.06 -5.12
C PHE A 158 20.16 -13.37 -6.27
N ASN A 159 20.18 -12.04 -6.29
CA ASN A 159 19.44 -11.22 -7.27
C ASN A 159 19.71 -11.60 -8.74
N GLN A 160 20.98 -11.84 -9.13
CA GLN A 160 21.35 -12.15 -10.52
C GLN A 160 20.63 -13.39 -11.06
N ILE A 161 20.50 -14.44 -10.24
CA ILE A 161 19.82 -15.69 -10.66
C ILE A 161 18.32 -15.46 -10.76
N TYR A 162 17.75 -14.68 -9.83
CA TYR A 162 16.34 -14.35 -9.84
C TYR A 162 15.96 -13.50 -11.07
N GLU A 163 16.72 -12.46 -11.37
CA GLU A 163 16.49 -11.55 -12.50
C GLU A 163 16.65 -12.25 -13.86
N VAL A 164 17.50 -13.29 -13.96
CA VAL A 164 17.58 -14.13 -15.18
C VAL A 164 16.27 -14.91 -15.40
N ARG A 165 15.61 -15.34 -14.33
CA ARG A 165 14.33 -16.08 -14.39
C ARG A 165 13.12 -15.16 -14.49
N HIS A 166 13.25 -13.93 -13.98
CA HIS A 166 12.21 -12.89 -13.94
C HIS A 166 12.76 -11.60 -14.55
N PRO A 167 12.90 -11.54 -15.89
CA PRO A 167 13.55 -10.42 -16.57
C PRO A 167 12.80 -9.09 -16.44
N GLU A 168 11.54 -9.11 -16.00
CA GLU A 168 10.76 -7.92 -15.68
C GLU A 168 11.14 -7.28 -14.33
N VAL A 169 11.82 -8.03 -13.47
CA VAL A 169 12.14 -7.64 -12.09
C VAL A 169 13.53 -7.04 -12.00
N THR A 170 13.72 -6.11 -11.08
CA THR A 170 15.03 -5.68 -10.61
C THR A 170 15.03 -5.64 -9.09
N VAL A 171 15.99 -6.35 -8.48
CA VAL A 171 16.19 -6.39 -7.03
C VAL A 171 17.60 -5.91 -6.71
N LYS A 172 17.68 -4.88 -5.87
CA LYS A 172 18.95 -4.33 -5.37
C LYS A 172 18.97 -4.43 -3.86
N SER A 173 20.15 -4.69 -3.30
CA SER A 173 20.39 -4.61 -1.86
C SER A 173 21.46 -3.56 -1.57
N TYR A 174 21.27 -2.86 -0.46
CA TYR A 174 22.19 -1.85 0.05
C TYR A 174 22.26 -1.99 1.56
N GLY A 175 23.43 -1.82 2.17
CA GLY A 175 23.47 -1.73 3.61
C GLY A 175 24.82 -2.09 4.23
N PRO A 176 25.01 -1.73 5.51
CA PRO A 176 26.08 -2.31 6.32
C PRO A 176 25.83 -3.81 6.50
N VAL A 177 26.87 -4.53 6.94
CA VAL A 177 26.83 -5.99 7.15
C VAL A 177 25.53 -6.43 7.83
N ASN A 178 25.12 -5.78 8.92
CA ASN A 178 24.02 -6.22 9.77
C ASN A 178 22.59 -5.83 9.36
N VAL A 179 22.40 -4.91 8.40
CA VAL A 179 21.06 -4.50 7.95
C VAL A 179 21.10 -4.29 6.46
N GLU A 180 20.32 -5.10 5.74
CA GLU A 180 20.15 -4.97 4.31
C GLU A 180 18.83 -4.27 3.99
N VAL A 181 18.92 -3.25 3.15
CA VAL A 181 17.80 -2.57 2.53
C VAL A 181 17.64 -3.13 1.13
N TYR A 182 16.51 -3.77 0.90
CA TYR A 182 16.13 -4.27 -0.41
C TYR A 182 15.27 -3.26 -1.14
N THR A 183 15.53 -3.05 -2.43
CA THR A 183 14.62 -2.36 -3.36
C THR A 183 14.16 -3.31 -4.45
N VAL A 184 12.85 -3.32 -4.72
CA VAL A 184 12.17 -4.14 -5.72
C VAL A 184 11.44 -3.23 -6.69
N SER A 185 11.70 -3.38 -7.98
CA SER A 185 11.05 -2.62 -9.05
C SER A 185 10.74 -3.50 -10.25
N LEU A 186 9.79 -3.05 -11.09
CA LEU A 186 9.39 -3.73 -12.32
C LEU A 186 9.61 -2.82 -13.54
N ARG A 187 10.16 -3.35 -14.63
CA ARG A 187 10.60 -2.55 -15.80
C ARG A 187 9.53 -1.66 -16.46
N ASN A 188 8.26 -2.00 -16.33
CA ASN A 188 7.14 -1.28 -16.96
C ASN A 188 6.40 -0.36 -15.99
N TYR A 189 6.88 -0.24 -14.74
CA TYR A 189 6.21 0.49 -13.69
C TYR A 189 7.19 1.46 -13.01
N ASP A 190 6.72 2.68 -12.73
CA ASP A 190 7.50 3.68 -11.99
C ASP A 190 7.29 3.52 -10.48
N TYR A 191 7.43 2.28 -10.01
CA TYR A 191 7.27 1.91 -8.61
C TYR A 191 8.52 1.18 -8.11
N GLU A 192 9.05 1.65 -6.99
CA GLU A 192 10.14 1.01 -6.26
C GLU A 192 9.67 0.78 -4.83
N PHE A 193 9.60 -0.49 -4.44
CA PHE A 193 9.32 -0.90 -3.07
C PHE A 193 10.61 -1.09 -2.32
N GLN A 194 10.75 -0.46 -1.16
CA GLN A 194 11.93 -0.59 -0.32
C GLN A 194 11.58 -1.10 1.08
N PHE A 195 12.34 -2.05 1.60
CA PHE A 195 12.13 -2.62 2.94
C PHE A 195 13.45 -3.05 3.59
N ALA A 196 13.43 -3.18 4.91
CA ALA A 196 14.60 -3.57 5.68
C ALA A 196 14.55 -5.05 6.10
N VAL A 197 15.72 -5.69 6.07
CA VAL A 197 15.99 -7.00 6.62
C VAL A 197 17.20 -6.92 7.54
N ARG A 198 17.10 -7.55 8.71
CA ARG A 198 18.23 -7.77 9.62
C ARG A 198 18.36 -9.27 9.86
N SER A 199 19.40 -9.89 9.34
CA SER A 199 19.65 -11.33 9.47
C SER A 199 21.04 -11.62 10.05
N TRP A 200 21.80 -12.57 9.46
CA TRP A 200 22.99 -13.27 9.97
C TRP A 200 24.22 -12.41 10.26
N ALA A 201 24.04 -11.11 10.45
CA ALA A 201 25.06 -10.13 10.19
C ALA A 201 25.16 -9.06 11.29
#